data_AF-A0A1R3J7J3-F1
#
_entry.id   AF-A0A1R3J7J3-F1
#
_cell.length_a   1.000
_cell.length_b   1.000
_cell.length_c   1.000
_cell.angle_alpha   90.00
_cell.angle_beta   90.00
_cell.angle_gamma   90.00
#
_symmetry.space_group_name_H-M   'P 1'
#
loop_
_entity.id
_entity.type
_entity.pdbx_description
1 polymer ?
#
loop_
_entity_poly.entity_id
_entity_poly.type
_entity_poly.pdbx_seq_one_letter_code
_entity_poly.pdbx_strand_id
1 'polypeptide(L)'
;MTMGFQQSTSMDDVSLKPRMLRSLIKKYVPDEKPALNFNITLQLPKLVSIIQTHQLLSESSTQSMDQKLIDSWKSAVDDWVNRLLLLLSSDMCSSDRFLMFYHEWFNKLLFHIQVAYWLFVFDCFPNVANLLYFPDDSQLVKVAACTSMSDLLTRLARFPEVKKGANDLAGKVIQLVLKLLNDSVEAICDGAASLTYTIITFFPTSIRPYYDGVEAAIASKILSGKFSTKTLEKLAYCLALLPKSKGDEDSWYIMMQKILLSINDHLNDAFQGVEEESKADEAKRLLVPPGKDLPPPLGHTSLLQATRSSETMPTSIVTTLLFCSCKMLTSSYPVQVNAPVRAMLAVVERLLMVDGSLPHTMLPFMTAMQQELICSELPVLHAYSLDLLIAIIKGIRSQLLPHAAYIVRLLTRYFRRCALPELRIKLYSISRMLLISMGVGMAIYLAPEVIDNAFNDLNTVGDEDAETSLAKIGPSTGALPQPSIRKRKRDTKIGSLEDKQDTTDSEVGASNTYQTTAITVKIAALDTLEVLLTV
;
A
#
# COMPACT_ATOMS: atom_id res chain seq x y z
N MET A 1 -35.18 -57.05 -15.71
CA MET A 1 -33.95 -56.37 -16.17
C MET A 1 -33.25 -55.79 -14.96
N THR A 2 -32.30 -56.54 -14.40
CA THR A 2 -31.50 -56.18 -13.24
C THR A 2 -30.33 -55.31 -13.71
N MET A 3 -30.25 -54.06 -13.22
CA MET A 3 -29.03 -53.25 -13.38
C MET A 3 -27.88 -53.98 -12.68
N GLY A 4 -26.88 -54.40 -13.44
CA GLY A 4 -25.69 -55.03 -12.91
C GLY A 4 -24.94 -54.05 -12.01
N PHE A 5 -24.84 -54.36 -10.72
CA PHE A 5 -23.88 -53.73 -9.83
C PHE A 5 -22.48 -54.12 -10.31
N GLN A 6 -21.76 -53.21 -10.98
CA GLN A 6 -20.32 -53.38 -11.18
C GLN A 6 -19.64 -53.34 -9.81
N GLN A 7 -19.12 -54.49 -9.39
CA GLN A 7 -18.37 -54.69 -8.15
C GLN A 7 -17.01 -54.00 -8.28
N SER A 8 -16.68 -53.10 -7.36
CA SER A 8 -15.39 -52.41 -7.32
C SER A 8 -14.28 -53.34 -6.83
N THR A 9 -13.10 -53.22 -7.43
CA THR A 9 -11.95 -54.08 -7.10
C THR A 9 -11.11 -53.57 -5.92
N SER A 10 -11.12 -52.25 -5.66
CA SER A 10 -10.38 -51.60 -4.56
C SER A 10 -10.92 -50.19 -4.26
N MET A 11 -10.54 -49.60 -3.12
CA MET A 11 -10.83 -48.20 -2.77
C MET A 11 -10.21 -47.19 -3.77
N ASP A 12 -9.10 -47.58 -4.41
CA ASP A 12 -8.39 -46.76 -5.39
C ASP A 12 -8.81 -47.08 -6.85
N ASP A 13 -9.91 -47.81 -7.04
CA ASP A 13 -10.42 -48.16 -8.35
C ASP A 13 -10.87 -46.90 -9.10
N VAL A 14 -10.17 -46.60 -10.20
CA VAL A 14 -10.38 -45.38 -10.99
C VAL A 14 -11.79 -45.31 -11.58
N SER A 15 -12.45 -46.46 -11.79
CA SER A 15 -13.84 -46.54 -12.26
C SER A 15 -14.88 -46.04 -11.25
N LEU A 16 -14.51 -45.94 -9.96
CA LEU A 16 -15.37 -45.40 -8.91
C LEU A 16 -15.40 -43.87 -8.87
N LYS A 17 -14.35 -43.19 -9.35
CA LYS A 17 -14.23 -41.73 -9.25
C LYS A 17 -15.45 -40.97 -9.80
N PRO A 18 -16.00 -41.28 -11.01
CA PRO A 18 -17.19 -40.60 -11.54
C PRO A 18 -18.44 -40.79 -10.65
N ARG A 19 -18.62 -42.00 -10.11
CA ARG A 19 -19.77 -42.35 -9.26
C ARG A 19 -19.66 -41.68 -7.89
N MET A 20 -18.47 -41.65 -7.31
CA MET A 20 -18.19 -40.93 -6.06
C MET A 20 -18.48 -39.45 -6.22
N LEU A 21 -18.05 -38.84 -7.32
CA LEU A 21 -18.29 -37.42 -7.60
C LEU A 21 -19.78 -37.08 -7.66
N ARG A 22 -20.57 -37.85 -8.43
CA ARG A 22 -22.04 -37.68 -8.51
C ARG A 22 -22.74 -37.89 -7.17
N SER A 23 -22.27 -38.85 -6.37
CA SER A 23 -22.82 -39.10 -5.03
C SER A 23 -22.54 -37.93 -4.07
N LEU A 24 -21.34 -37.36 -4.14
CA LEU A 24 -20.96 -36.21 -3.34
C LEU A 24 -21.76 -34.96 -3.70
N ILE A 25 -21.95 -34.68 -5.01
CA ILE A 25 -22.79 -33.58 -5.48
C ILE A 25 -24.21 -33.74 -4.93
N LYS A 26 -24.82 -34.92 -5.10
CA LYS A 26 -26.19 -35.18 -4.63
C LYS A 26 -26.37 -35.04 -3.12
N LYS A 27 -25.33 -35.36 -2.34
CA LYS A 27 -25.42 -35.43 -0.87
C LYS A 27 -25.06 -34.13 -0.17
N TYR A 28 -24.11 -33.38 -0.71
CA TYR A 28 -23.52 -32.22 -0.04
C TYR A 28 -23.81 -30.89 -0.73
N VAL A 29 -24.29 -30.90 -1.99
CA VAL A 29 -24.58 -29.70 -2.78
C VAL A 29 -26.10 -29.54 -2.92
N PRO A 30 -26.72 -28.47 -2.38
CA PRO A 30 -28.17 -28.30 -2.37
C PRO A 30 -28.79 -28.27 -3.78
N ASP A 31 -30.04 -28.71 -3.88
CA ASP A 31 -30.94 -28.50 -5.02
C ASP A 31 -31.58 -27.11 -4.95
N GLU A 32 -32.05 -26.57 -6.08
CA GLU A 32 -32.76 -25.27 -6.19
C GLU A 32 -34.02 -25.15 -5.29
N LYS A 33 -34.42 -26.22 -4.60
CA LYS A 33 -35.63 -26.22 -3.77
C LYS A 33 -35.38 -25.52 -2.43
N PRO A 34 -36.31 -24.68 -1.93
CA PRO A 34 -36.10 -23.78 -0.78
C PRO A 34 -36.03 -24.48 0.59
N ALA A 35 -35.86 -25.79 0.63
CA ALA A 35 -35.86 -26.55 1.86
C ALA A 35 -34.64 -27.46 1.87
N LEU A 36 -33.55 -27.00 2.48
CA LEU A 36 -32.81 -27.77 3.50
C LEU A 36 -31.52 -27.05 3.96
N ASN A 37 -31.61 -26.60 5.21
CA ASN A 37 -30.64 -26.80 6.30
C ASN A 37 -29.24 -26.16 6.25
N PHE A 38 -29.05 -25.32 7.27
CA PHE A 38 -27.86 -24.80 7.96
C PHE A 38 -26.64 -25.75 8.17
N ASN A 39 -26.59 -26.94 7.57
CA ASN A 39 -25.53 -27.94 7.75
C ASN A 39 -24.45 -27.96 6.66
N ILE A 40 -24.63 -27.20 5.56
CA ILE A 40 -23.65 -27.12 4.47
C ILE A 40 -22.29 -26.61 4.99
N THR A 41 -22.31 -25.68 5.95
CA THR A 41 -21.14 -25.06 6.57
C THR A 41 -20.25 -26.05 7.32
N LEU A 42 -20.84 -27.02 8.02
CA LEU A 42 -20.12 -28.10 8.72
C LEU A 42 -19.75 -29.26 7.76
N GLN A 43 -20.55 -29.39 6.69
CA GLN A 43 -20.42 -30.30 5.55
C GLN A 43 -19.13 -30.16 4.74
N LEU A 44 -18.78 -28.89 4.50
CA LEU A 44 -17.89 -28.46 3.43
C LEU A 44 -16.43 -28.90 3.59
N PRO A 45 -15.80 -28.73 4.78
CA PRO A 45 -14.41 -29.17 4.97
C PRO A 45 -14.25 -30.67 4.75
N LYS A 46 -15.30 -31.44 5.10
CA LYS A 46 -15.36 -32.89 4.88
C LYS A 46 -15.56 -33.24 3.40
N LEU A 47 -16.43 -32.53 2.69
CA LEU A 47 -16.60 -32.71 1.25
C LEU A 47 -15.27 -32.48 0.51
N VAL A 48 -14.61 -31.38 0.85
CA VAL A 48 -13.33 -31.00 0.25
C VAL A 48 -12.24 -32.02 0.59
N SER A 49 -12.13 -32.47 1.84
CA SER A 49 -11.14 -33.47 2.22
C SER A 49 -11.35 -34.79 1.47
N ILE A 50 -12.60 -35.21 1.20
CA ILE A 50 -12.91 -36.40 0.41
C ILE A 50 -12.48 -36.21 -1.05
N ILE A 51 -12.78 -35.05 -1.66
CA ILE A 51 -12.37 -34.73 -3.03
C ILE A 51 -10.84 -34.76 -3.17
N GLN A 52 -10.13 -34.22 -2.18
CA GLN A 52 -8.66 -34.20 -2.12
C GLN A 52 -8.08 -35.60 -1.92
N THR A 53 -8.55 -36.33 -0.91
CA THR A 53 -8.05 -37.67 -0.55
C THR A 53 -8.14 -38.64 -1.73
N HIS A 54 -9.23 -38.59 -2.48
CA HIS A 54 -9.45 -39.50 -3.60
C HIS A 54 -9.10 -38.89 -4.97
N GLN A 55 -8.56 -37.66 -5.00
CA GLN A 55 -8.20 -36.94 -6.23
C GLN A 55 -9.30 -37.01 -7.30
N LEU A 56 -10.56 -36.79 -6.88
CA LEU A 56 -11.74 -37.08 -7.71
C LEU A 56 -11.85 -36.18 -8.94
N LEU A 57 -11.15 -35.05 -8.92
CA LEU A 57 -11.11 -34.04 -9.97
C LEU A 57 -9.77 -33.99 -10.72
N SER A 58 -8.78 -34.80 -10.31
CA SER A 58 -7.45 -34.83 -10.92
C SER A 58 -7.35 -35.91 -11.99
N GLU A 59 -6.81 -35.54 -13.16
CA GLU A 59 -6.63 -36.48 -14.27
C GLU A 59 -5.49 -37.45 -13.94
N SER A 60 -5.83 -38.70 -13.64
CA SER A 60 -4.83 -39.77 -13.59
C SER A 60 -4.83 -40.49 -14.93
N SER A 61 -4.25 -39.87 -15.97
CA SER A 61 -4.11 -40.53 -17.27
C SER A 61 -2.96 -41.53 -17.23
N THR A 62 -3.26 -42.81 -17.04
CA THR A 62 -2.38 -43.88 -17.52
C THR A 62 -2.75 -44.19 -18.97
N GLN A 63 -1.77 -44.48 -19.81
CA GLN A 63 -1.91 -44.70 -21.28
C GLN A 63 -2.84 -45.86 -21.69
N SER A 64 -3.57 -46.49 -20.75
CA SER A 64 -4.41 -47.68 -20.97
C SER A 64 -5.87 -47.53 -20.48
N MET A 65 -6.37 -46.32 -20.29
CA MET A 65 -7.75 -46.09 -19.81
C MET A 65 -8.79 -46.24 -20.94
N ASP A 66 -9.89 -46.93 -20.64
CA ASP A 66 -11.04 -47.10 -21.55
C ASP A 66 -11.71 -45.75 -21.84
N GLN A 67 -11.95 -45.45 -23.11
CA GLN A 67 -12.59 -44.22 -23.57
C GLN A 67 -13.94 -43.97 -22.90
N LYS A 68 -14.71 -45.03 -22.60
CA LYS A 68 -15.99 -44.90 -21.88
C LYS A 68 -15.84 -44.37 -20.47
N LEU A 69 -14.74 -44.72 -19.81
CA LEU A 69 -14.45 -44.27 -18.44
C LEU A 69 -14.01 -42.80 -18.47
N ILE A 70 -13.24 -42.40 -19.47
CA ILE A 70 -12.88 -40.99 -19.72
C ILE A 70 -14.14 -40.15 -19.93
N ASP A 71 -15.07 -40.58 -20.78
CA ASP A 71 -16.30 -39.83 -21.08
C ASP A 71 -17.25 -39.78 -19.86
N SER A 72 -17.36 -40.88 -19.10
CA SER A 72 -18.12 -40.94 -17.85
C SER A 72 -17.58 -39.98 -16.79
N TRP A 73 -16.25 -39.88 -16.70
CA TRP A 73 -15.57 -38.99 -15.77
C TRP A 73 -15.74 -37.53 -16.18
N LYS A 74 -15.58 -37.19 -17.47
CA LYS A 74 -15.89 -35.86 -18.00
C LYS A 74 -17.33 -35.44 -17.67
N SER A 75 -18.31 -36.28 -17.98
CA SER A 75 -19.72 -35.99 -17.67
C SER A 75 -19.98 -35.82 -16.17
N ALA A 76 -19.31 -36.59 -15.29
CA ALA A 76 -19.46 -36.43 -13.85
C ALA A 76 -18.87 -35.10 -13.34
N VAL A 77 -17.79 -34.62 -13.96
CA VAL A 77 -17.21 -33.32 -13.68
C VAL A 77 -18.13 -32.20 -14.22
N ASP A 78 -18.68 -32.36 -15.42
CA ASP A 78 -19.63 -31.39 -16.00
C ASP A 78 -20.90 -31.25 -15.14
N ASP A 79 -21.46 -32.35 -14.64
CA ASP A 79 -22.60 -32.33 -13.71
C ASP A 79 -22.28 -31.55 -12.42
N TRP A 80 -21.04 -31.68 -11.94
CA TRP A 80 -20.53 -30.94 -10.80
C TRP A 80 -20.49 -29.44 -11.10
N VAL A 81 -19.79 -29.09 -12.18
CA VAL A 81 -19.65 -27.71 -12.67
C VAL A 81 -21.01 -27.03 -12.83
N ASN A 82 -21.92 -27.67 -13.54
CA ASN A 82 -23.27 -27.15 -13.79
C ASN A 82 -24.04 -26.93 -12.49
N ARG A 83 -23.90 -27.82 -11.52
CA ARG A 83 -24.58 -27.67 -10.23
C ARG A 83 -24.09 -26.47 -9.43
N LEU A 84 -22.80 -26.16 -9.53
CA LEU A 84 -22.22 -24.97 -8.89
C LEU A 84 -22.65 -23.69 -9.55
N LEU A 85 -22.68 -23.70 -10.88
CA LEU A 85 -23.14 -22.58 -11.67
C LEU A 85 -24.59 -22.22 -11.34
N LEU A 86 -25.45 -23.23 -11.18
CA LEU A 86 -26.84 -23.03 -10.75
C LEU A 86 -26.91 -22.38 -9.36
N LEU A 87 -26.08 -22.82 -8.40
CA LEU A 87 -26.05 -22.20 -7.07
C LEU A 87 -25.56 -20.76 -7.08
N LEU A 88 -24.55 -20.45 -7.90
CA LEU A 88 -24.03 -19.09 -8.09
C LEU A 88 -25.03 -18.17 -8.81
N SER A 89 -25.95 -18.73 -9.59
CA SER A 89 -26.98 -17.99 -10.33
C SER A 89 -28.30 -17.87 -9.55
N SER A 90 -28.42 -18.54 -8.41
CA SER A 90 -29.64 -18.59 -7.61
C SER A 90 -29.71 -17.45 -6.58
N ASP A 91 -30.93 -17.03 -6.22
CA ASP A 91 -31.20 -15.99 -5.21
C ASP A 91 -30.67 -16.37 -3.80
N MET A 92 -30.37 -17.66 -3.59
CA MET A 92 -29.73 -18.18 -2.36
C MET A 92 -28.25 -17.74 -2.21
N CYS A 93 -27.63 -17.22 -3.29
CA CYS A 93 -26.27 -16.68 -3.27
C CYS A 93 -26.18 -15.35 -2.49
N SER A 94 -27.30 -14.71 -2.20
CA SER A 94 -27.42 -13.54 -1.31
C SER A 94 -27.08 -13.84 0.15
N SER A 95 -26.95 -15.12 0.54
CA SER A 95 -26.52 -15.47 1.89
C SER A 95 -25.03 -15.16 2.07
N ASP A 96 -24.71 -14.13 2.85
CA ASP A 96 -23.33 -13.72 3.20
C ASP A 96 -22.44 -14.92 3.61
N ARG A 97 -23.02 -15.98 4.18
CA ARG A 97 -22.30 -17.21 4.57
C ARG A 97 -21.88 -18.08 3.38
N PHE A 98 -22.68 -18.21 2.32
CA PHE A 98 -22.33 -19.06 1.17
C PHE A 98 -21.11 -18.52 0.41
N LEU A 99 -21.03 -17.20 0.25
CA LEU A 99 -19.90 -16.52 -0.40
C LEU A 99 -18.63 -16.52 0.45
N MET A 100 -18.74 -16.41 1.78
CA MET A 100 -17.60 -16.55 2.70
C MET A 100 -16.90 -17.90 2.55
N PHE A 101 -17.66 -18.97 2.36
CA PHE A 101 -17.11 -20.30 2.14
C PHE A 101 -16.82 -20.59 0.66
N TYR A 102 -17.39 -19.85 -0.31
CA TYR A 102 -17.05 -19.98 -1.73
C TYR A 102 -15.56 -19.74 -1.96
N HIS A 103 -14.96 -18.74 -1.30
CA HIS A 103 -13.52 -18.50 -1.41
C HIS A 103 -12.72 -19.70 -0.90
N GLU A 104 -13.08 -20.26 0.26
CA GLU A 104 -12.40 -21.44 0.83
C GLU A 104 -12.62 -22.71 0.00
N TRP A 105 -13.82 -22.85 -0.58
CA TRP A 105 -14.27 -23.94 -1.42
C TRP A 105 -13.58 -23.92 -2.79
N PHE A 106 -13.57 -22.76 -3.44
CA PHE A 106 -12.83 -22.48 -4.67
C PHE A 106 -11.34 -22.74 -4.45
N ASN A 107 -10.76 -22.21 -3.37
CA ASN A 107 -9.34 -22.37 -3.05
C ASN A 107 -8.89 -23.82 -2.92
N LYS A 108 -9.69 -24.66 -2.24
CA LYS A 108 -9.33 -26.05 -1.96
C LYS A 108 -9.69 -27.02 -3.10
N LEU A 109 -10.70 -26.72 -3.93
CA LEU A 109 -11.01 -27.51 -5.13
C LEU A 109 -10.02 -27.24 -6.27
N LEU A 110 -9.60 -25.99 -6.47
CA LEU A 110 -8.81 -25.59 -7.64
C LEU A 110 -7.43 -26.26 -7.73
N PHE A 111 -6.88 -26.72 -6.60
CA PHE A 111 -5.56 -27.38 -6.57
C PHE A 111 -5.56 -28.73 -7.29
N HIS A 112 -6.73 -29.34 -7.51
CA HIS A 112 -6.84 -30.71 -8.02
C HIS A 112 -7.44 -30.83 -9.42
N ILE A 113 -7.92 -29.75 -10.04
CA ILE A 113 -8.56 -29.81 -11.38
C ILE A 113 -7.56 -29.31 -12.41
N GLN A 114 -6.87 -30.20 -13.12
CA GLN A 114 -5.77 -29.80 -14.02
C GLN A 114 -6.19 -29.62 -15.49
N VAL A 115 -7.35 -30.13 -15.93
CA VAL A 115 -7.77 -30.06 -17.36
C VAL A 115 -9.25 -29.68 -17.55
N ALA A 116 -10.17 -30.09 -16.67
CA ALA A 116 -11.55 -29.57 -16.63
C ALA A 116 -11.66 -28.14 -16.03
N TYR A 117 -10.53 -27.57 -15.63
CA TYR A 117 -10.32 -26.21 -15.11
C TYR A 117 -10.84 -25.12 -16.05
N TRP A 118 -10.82 -25.37 -17.37
CA TRP A 118 -11.08 -24.36 -18.38
C TRP A 118 -12.55 -24.04 -18.56
N LEU A 119 -13.39 -25.05 -18.75
CA LEU A 119 -14.83 -24.85 -18.94
C LEU A 119 -15.48 -24.29 -17.67
N PHE A 120 -15.15 -24.83 -16.50
CA PHE A 120 -15.68 -24.35 -15.22
C PHE A 120 -15.36 -22.87 -14.96
N VAL A 121 -14.12 -22.43 -15.20
CA VAL A 121 -13.73 -21.04 -14.94
C VAL A 121 -14.37 -20.07 -15.93
N PHE A 122 -14.46 -20.44 -17.21
CA PHE A 122 -15.15 -19.61 -18.21
C PHE A 122 -16.65 -19.52 -17.96
N ASP A 123 -17.29 -20.60 -17.50
CA ASP A 123 -18.72 -20.60 -17.19
C ASP A 123 -19.03 -19.91 -15.84
N CYS A 124 -18.15 -20.01 -14.85
CA CYS A 124 -18.34 -19.34 -13.55
C CYS A 124 -18.11 -17.83 -13.62
N PHE A 125 -17.25 -17.36 -14.53
CA PHE A 125 -16.87 -15.96 -14.56
C PHE A 125 -18.03 -15.00 -14.84
N PRO A 126 -18.92 -15.22 -15.83
CA PRO A 126 -20.11 -14.41 -16.01
C PRO A 126 -20.97 -14.31 -14.74
N ASN A 127 -21.11 -15.42 -14.00
CA ASN A 127 -21.93 -15.45 -12.78
C ASN A 127 -21.28 -14.64 -11.65
N VAL A 128 -19.97 -14.77 -11.44
CA VAL A 128 -19.24 -13.97 -10.44
C VAL A 128 -19.16 -12.50 -10.85
N ALA A 129 -19.05 -12.19 -12.14
CA ALA A 129 -19.09 -10.82 -12.64
C ALA A 129 -20.48 -10.18 -12.46
N ASN A 130 -21.56 -10.96 -12.62
CA ASN A 130 -22.92 -10.51 -12.34
C ASN A 130 -23.12 -10.11 -10.87
N LEU A 131 -22.44 -10.78 -9.92
CA LEU A 131 -22.46 -10.41 -8.50
C LEU A 131 -21.92 -8.99 -8.21
N LEU A 132 -21.14 -8.41 -9.12
CA LEU A 132 -20.67 -7.01 -8.99
C LEU A 132 -21.71 -6.00 -9.51
N TYR A 133 -22.66 -6.45 -10.32
CA TYR A 133 -23.62 -5.59 -11.00
C TYR A 133 -24.85 -5.29 -10.12
N PHE A 134 -25.22 -6.18 -9.19
CA PHE A 134 -26.44 -6.05 -8.39
C PHE A 134 -26.47 -4.73 -7.58
N PRO A 135 -27.40 -3.82 -7.90
CA PRO A 135 -27.47 -2.50 -7.27
C PRO A 135 -27.81 -2.56 -5.77
N ASP A 136 -28.67 -3.50 -5.37
CA ASP A 136 -29.30 -3.59 -4.04
C ASP A 136 -28.58 -4.55 -3.07
N ASP A 137 -27.44 -5.13 -3.45
CA ASP A 137 -26.74 -6.14 -2.64
C ASP A 137 -25.83 -5.58 -1.54
N SER A 138 -25.71 -6.37 -0.47
CA SER A 138 -24.83 -6.20 0.70
C SER A 138 -23.40 -5.81 0.29
N GLN A 139 -22.83 -4.79 0.95
CA GLN A 139 -21.44 -4.34 0.73
C GLN A 139 -20.43 -5.50 0.81
N LEU A 140 -20.72 -6.50 1.65
CA LEU A 140 -19.91 -7.71 1.81
C LEU A 140 -19.84 -8.53 0.53
N VAL A 141 -20.93 -8.64 -0.23
CA VAL A 141 -20.98 -9.37 -1.51
C VAL A 141 -20.04 -8.74 -2.53
N LYS A 142 -20.08 -7.41 -2.66
CA LYS A 142 -19.21 -6.66 -3.60
C LYS A 142 -17.73 -6.82 -3.24
N VAL A 143 -17.38 -6.78 -1.96
CA VAL A 143 -16.01 -6.97 -1.47
C VAL A 143 -15.54 -8.43 -1.67
N ALA A 144 -16.40 -9.40 -1.35
CA ALA A 144 -16.10 -10.82 -1.54
C ALA A 144 -15.94 -11.17 -3.02
N ALA A 145 -16.75 -10.59 -3.90
CA ALA A 145 -16.64 -10.75 -5.34
C ALA A 145 -15.32 -10.16 -5.88
N CYS A 146 -14.93 -8.95 -5.46
CA CYS A 146 -13.63 -8.37 -5.83
C CYS A 146 -12.46 -9.26 -5.40
N THR A 147 -12.51 -9.78 -4.18
CA THR A 147 -11.48 -10.67 -3.63
C THR A 147 -11.41 -11.99 -4.40
N SER A 148 -12.56 -12.59 -4.68
CA SER A 148 -12.68 -13.86 -5.41
C SER A 148 -12.17 -13.74 -6.84
N MET A 149 -12.51 -12.66 -7.54
CA MET A 149 -11.99 -12.40 -8.88
C MET A 149 -10.49 -12.10 -8.89
N SER A 150 -9.98 -11.42 -7.87
CA SER A 150 -8.54 -11.17 -7.74
C SER A 150 -7.76 -12.47 -7.60
N ASP A 151 -8.23 -13.40 -6.75
CA ASP A 151 -7.64 -14.73 -6.63
C ASP A 151 -7.74 -15.51 -7.95
N LEU A 152 -8.93 -15.52 -8.58
CA LEU A 152 -9.14 -16.20 -9.86
C LEU A 152 -8.18 -15.71 -10.95
N LEU A 153 -8.09 -14.40 -11.15
CA LEU A 153 -7.19 -13.79 -12.14
C LEU A 153 -5.73 -14.09 -11.83
N THR A 154 -5.32 -14.00 -10.56
CA THR A 154 -3.96 -14.35 -10.12
C THR A 154 -3.59 -15.78 -10.47
N ARG A 155 -4.55 -16.71 -10.37
CA ARG A 155 -4.33 -18.12 -10.72
C ARG A 155 -4.32 -18.34 -12.23
N LEU A 156 -5.26 -17.73 -12.95
CA LEU A 156 -5.28 -17.76 -14.42
C LEU A 156 -3.96 -17.26 -15.02
N ALA A 157 -3.32 -16.28 -14.38
CA ALA A 157 -2.03 -15.75 -14.81
C ALA A 157 -0.89 -16.79 -14.78
N ARG A 158 -1.03 -17.88 -14.03
CA ARG A 158 -0.03 -18.96 -13.94
C ARG A 158 -0.05 -19.92 -15.12
N PHE A 159 -1.08 -19.83 -15.96
CA PHE A 159 -1.29 -20.76 -17.07
C PHE A 159 -1.18 -20.02 -18.42
N PRO A 160 -0.09 -20.20 -19.18
CA PRO A 160 0.13 -19.49 -20.43
C PRO A 160 -0.95 -19.76 -21.49
N GLU A 161 -1.49 -20.99 -21.50
CA GLU A 161 -2.42 -21.50 -22.52
C GLU A 161 -3.74 -20.71 -22.58
N VAL A 162 -4.14 -20.07 -21.49
CA VAL A 162 -5.38 -19.28 -21.39
C VAL A 162 -5.18 -17.80 -21.22
N LYS A 163 -3.93 -17.35 -21.25
CA LYS A 163 -3.61 -15.94 -21.02
C LYS A 163 -4.44 -15.01 -21.91
N LYS A 164 -4.71 -15.43 -23.15
CA LYS A 164 -5.58 -14.69 -24.08
C LYS A 164 -7.02 -14.57 -23.56
N GLY A 165 -7.66 -15.69 -23.24
CA GLY A 165 -9.04 -15.67 -22.75
C GLY A 165 -9.18 -15.01 -21.37
N ALA A 166 -8.20 -15.18 -20.48
CA ALA A 166 -8.12 -14.48 -19.20
C ALA A 166 -7.95 -12.96 -19.36
N ASN A 167 -7.24 -12.50 -20.38
CA ASN A 167 -7.12 -11.09 -20.72
C ASN A 167 -8.47 -10.51 -21.18
N ASP A 168 -9.23 -11.24 -22.01
CA ASP A 168 -10.58 -10.83 -22.42
C ASP A 168 -11.53 -10.76 -21.22
N LEU A 169 -11.39 -11.74 -20.31
CA LEU A 169 -12.10 -11.84 -19.05
C LEU A 169 -11.87 -10.60 -18.16
N ALA A 170 -10.61 -10.26 -17.92
CA ALA A 170 -10.21 -9.08 -17.18
C ALA A 170 -10.72 -7.79 -17.85
N GLY A 171 -10.74 -7.74 -19.19
CA GLY A 171 -11.27 -6.62 -19.96
C GLY A 171 -12.78 -6.40 -19.79
N LYS A 172 -13.56 -7.46 -19.51
CA LYS A 172 -15.00 -7.32 -19.21
C LYS A 172 -15.25 -6.77 -17.81
N VAL A 173 -14.41 -7.14 -16.85
CA VAL A 173 -14.57 -6.73 -15.44
C VAL A 173 -14.17 -5.28 -15.18
N ILE A 174 -13.27 -4.71 -15.98
CA ILE A 174 -12.76 -3.37 -15.73
C ILE A 174 -13.84 -2.28 -15.70
N GLN A 175 -14.92 -2.41 -16.48
CA GLN A 175 -16.04 -1.46 -16.44
C GLN A 175 -16.79 -1.52 -15.09
N LEU A 176 -16.95 -2.73 -14.54
CA LEU A 176 -17.55 -2.93 -13.21
C LEU A 176 -16.61 -2.38 -12.13
N VAL A 177 -15.30 -2.61 -12.26
CA VAL A 177 -14.28 -2.05 -11.37
C VAL A 177 -14.32 -0.53 -11.38
N LEU A 178 -14.48 0.12 -12.54
CA LEU A 178 -14.62 1.58 -12.62
C LEU A 178 -15.85 2.08 -11.86
N LYS A 179 -16.98 1.36 -11.93
CA LYS A 179 -18.18 1.69 -11.16
C LYS A 179 -17.92 1.58 -9.66
N LEU A 180 -17.25 0.52 -9.22
CA LEU A 180 -16.92 0.27 -7.81
C LEU A 180 -15.85 1.20 -7.25
N LEU A 181 -14.85 1.57 -8.06
CA LEU A 181 -13.84 2.56 -7.69
C LEU A 181 -14.47 3.92 -7.43
N ASN A 182 -15.57 4.25 -8.11
CA ASN A 182 -16.30 5.51 -7.91
C ASN A 182 -17.25 5.49 -6.71
N ASP A 183 -17.46 4.34 -6.05
CA ASP A 183 -18.31 4.22 -4.86
C ASP A 183 -17.78 5.11 -3.70
N SER A 184 -18.68 5.51 -2.81
CA SER A 184 -18.34 6.27 -1.59
C SER A 184 -17.86 5.37 -0.45
N VAL A 185 -18.18 4.08 -0.48
CA VAL A 185 -17.85 3.15 0.61
C VAL A 185 -16.39 2.69 0.49
N GLU A 186 -15.59 2.96 1.52
CA GLU A 186 -14.16 2.64 1.54
C GLU A 186 -13.88 1.15 1.34
N ALA A 187 -14.62 0.25 2.00
CA ALA A 187 -14.40 -1.19 1.86
C ALA A 187 -14.58 -1.68 0.41
N ILE A 188 -15.56 -1.13 -0.31
CA ILE A 188 -15.81 -1.43 -1.73
C ILE A 188 -14.67 -0.89 -2.59
N CYS A 189 -14.23 0.35 -2.33
CA CYS A 189 -13.11 0.97 -3.02
C CYS A 189 -11.80 0.18 -2.81
N ASP A 190 -11.53 -0.29 -1.59
CA ASP A 190 -10.37 -1.12 -1.25
C ASP A 190 -10.37 -2.46 -1.99
N GLY A 191 -11.53 -3.11 -2.06
CA GLY A 191 -11.72 -4.33 -2.86
C GLY A 191 -11.49 -4.09 -4.35
N ALA A 192 -12.06 -3.01 -4.90
CA ALA A 192 -11.89 -2.62 -6.29
C ALA A 192 -10.43 -2.25 -6.62
N ALA A 193 -9.72 -1.56 -5.72
CA ALA A 193 -8.31 -1.25 -5.86
C ALA A 193 -7.45 -2.53 -5.88
N SER A 194 -7.74 -3.50 -5.01
CA SER A 194 -7.03 -4.79 -4.96
C SER A 194 -7.21 -5.60 -6.25
N LEU A 195 -8.42 -5.56 -6.81
CA LEU A 195 -8.72 -6.16 -8.11
C LEU A 195 -8.06 -5.42 -9.28
N THR A 196 -8.07 -4.09 -9.26
CA THR A 196 -7.35 -3.27 -10.24
C THR A 196 -5.86 -3.59 -10.24
N TYR A 197 -5.23 -3.65 -9.05
CA TYR A 197 -3.85 -4.06 -8.88
C TYR A 197 -3.56 -5.42 -9.51
N THR A 198 -4.42 -6.40 -9.27
CA THR A 198 -4.31 -7.74 -9.84
C THR A 198 -4.35 -7.69 -11.37
N ILE A 199 -5.32 -6.96 -11.95
CA ILE A 199 -5.46 -6.83 -13.40
C ILE A 199 -4.23 -6.13 -14.00
N ILE A 200 -3.75 -5.01 -13.43
CA ILE A 200 -2.56 -4.30 -13.92
C ILE A 200 -1.34 -5.22 -13.90
N THR A 201 -1.18 -6.01 -12.82
CA THR A 201 0.00 -6.84 -12.60
C THR A 201 0.06 -8.02 -13.57
N PHE A 202 -1.06 -8.69 -13.81
CA PHE A 202 -1.09 -9.95 -14.57
C PHE A 202 -1.64 -9.80 -15.99
N PHE A 203 -2.55 -8.85 -16.22
CA PHE A 203 -3.23 -8.62 -17.49
C PHE A 203 -3.22 -7.12 -17.87
N PRO A 204 -2.04 -6.46 -17.92
CA PRO A 204 -1.94 -5.02 -18.15
C PRO A 204 -2.62 -4.55 -19.45
N THR A 205 -2.60 -5.39 -20.48
CA THR A 205 -3.20 -5.10 -21.79
C THR A 205 -4.72 -4.92 -21.76
N SER A 206 -5.41 -5.57 -20.82
CA SER A 206 -6.87 -5.43 -20.64
C SER A 206 -7.31 -4.02 -20.25
N ILE A 207 -6.41 -3.23 -19.67
CA ILE A 207 -6.72 -1.89 -19.15
C ILE A 207 -6.57 -0.81 -20.23
N ARG A 208 -5.81 -1.07 -21.30
CA ARG A 208 -5.52 -0.08 -22.36
C ARG A 208 -6.76 0.69 -22.84
N PRO A 209 -7.92 0.06 -23.14
CA PRO A 209 -9.10 0.79 -23.62
C PRO A 209 -9.75 1.70 -22.57
N TYR A 210 -9.42 1.51 -21.30
CA TYR A 210 -10.03 2.16 -20.15
C TYR A 210 -9.02 2.99 -19.33
N TYR A 211 -7.81 3.21 -19.87
CA TYR A 211 -6.68 3.82 -19.16
C TYR A 211 -7.07 5.13 -18.48
N ASP A 212 -7.61 6.08 -19.25
CA ASP A 212 -7.93 7.42 -18.77
C ASP A 212 -9.05 7.39 -17.71
N GLY A 213 -10.02 6.48 -17.88
CA GLY A 213 -11.09 6.27 -16.89
C GLY A 213 -10.56 5.70 -15.57
N VAL A 214 -9.63 4.75 -15.63
CA VAL A 214 -8.99 4.16 -14.43
C VAL A 214 -8.10 5.19 -13.75
N GLU A 215 -7.32 5.97 -14.53
CA GLU A 215 -6.52 7.09 -14.01
C GLU A 215 -7.41 8.08 -13.26
N ALA A 216 -8.50 8.54 -13.90
CA ALA A 216 -9.41 9.53 -13.31
C ALA A 216 -10.11 9.01 -12.04
N ALA A 217 -10.60 7.77 -12.06
CA ALA A 217 -11.25 7.18 -10.89
C ALA A 217 -10.28 7.10 -9.70
N ILE A 218 -9.07 6.59 -9.90
CA ILE A 218 -8.06 6.47 -8.83
C ILE A 218 -7.61 7.85 -8.34
N ALA A 219 -7.29 8.76 -9.27
CA ALA A 219 -6.85 10.12 -8.94
C ALA A 219 -7.93 10.86 -8.14
N SER A 220 -9.21 10.75 -8.51
CA SER A 220 -10.30 11.40 -7.79
C SER A 220 -10.38 10.97 -6.32
N LYS A 221 -10.11 9.69 -6.02
CA LYS A 221 -10.13 9.19 -4.65
C LYS A 221 -8.92 9.65 -3.85
N ILE A 222 -7.73 9.65 -4.44
CA ILE A 222 -6.51 10.18 -3.82
C ILE A 222 -6.67 11.68 -3.52
N LEU A 223 -7.07 12.46 -4.51
CA LEU A 223 -7.23 13.92 -4.39
C LEU A 223 -8.38 14.32 -3.46
N SER A 224 -9.32 13.42 -3.18
CA SER A 224 -10.37 13.68 -2.18
C SER A 224 -9.83 13.74 -0.74
N GLY A 225 -8.71 13.06 -0.44
CA GLY A 225 -8.12 13.00 0.90
C GLY A 225 -8.98 12.31 1.98
N LYS A 226 -10.10 11.68 1.63
CA LYS A 226 -11.09 11.14 2.59
C LYS A 226 -10.90 9.68 3.00
N PHE A 227 -9.99 8.96 2.36
CA PHE A 227 -9.78 7.52 2.59
C PHE A 227 -8.67 7.27 3.60
N SER A 228 -8.66 6.10 4.24
CA SER A 228 -7.57 5.73 5.15
C SER A 228 -6.24 5.62 4.40
N THR A 229 -5.13 5.81 5.12
CA THR A 229 -3.77 5.69 4.59
C THR A 229 -3.55 4.37 3.86
N LYS A 230 -4.07 3.25 4.38
CA LYS A 230 -3.94 1.92 3.77
C LYS A 230 -4.63 1.85 2.40
N THR A 231 -5.83 2.40 2.27
CA THR A 231 -6.58 2.43 1.01
C THR A 231 -5.88 3.36 0.02
N LEU A 232 -5.41 4.52 0.47
CA LEU A 232 -4.66 5.48 -0.34
C LEU A 232 -3.34 4.90 -0.87
N GLU A 233 -2.59 4.17 -0.05
CA GLU A 233 -1.36 3.47 -0.48
C GLU A 233 -1.64 2.44 -1.58
N LYS A 234 -2.72 1.66 -1.46
CA LYS A 234 -3.12 0.71 -2.51
C LYS A 234 -3.50 1.42 -3.81
N LEU A 235 -4.28 2.50 -3.71
CA LEU A 235 -4.67 3.32 -4.86
C LEU A 235 -3.44 3.95 -5.54
N ALA A 236 -2.54 4.54 -4.76
CA ALA A 236 -1.27 5.07 -5.23
C ALA A 236 -0.41 4.00 -5.91
N TYR A 237 -0.39 2.79 -5.36
CA TYR A 237 0.35 1.70 -5.99
C TYR A 237 -0.27 1.27 -7.33
N CYS A 238 -1.61 1.25 -7.43
CA CYS A 238 -2.29 1.03 -8.70
C CYS A 238 -1.95 2.12 -9.72
N LEU A 239 -1.97 3.39 -9.30
CA LEU A 239 -1.62 4.53 -10.15
C LEU A 239 -0.17 4.43 -10.66
N ALA A 240 0.77 4.06 -9.79
CA ALA A 240 2.18 3.87 -10.14
C ALA A 240 2.40 2.75 -11.18
N LEU A 241 1.58 1.70 -11.13
CA LEU A 241 1.67 0.57 -12.06
C LEU A 241 0.85 0.78 -13.34
N LEU A 242 -0.10 1.70 -13.35
CA LEU A 242 -1.00 1.94 -14.48
C LEU A 242 -0.29 2.13 -15.82
N PRO A 243 0.86 2.85 -15.92
CA PRO A 243 1.62 2.97 -17.17
C PRO A 243 2.07 1.63 -17.78
N LYS A 244 2.12 0.52 -17.01
CA LYS A 244 2.45 -0.81 -17.53
C LYS A 244 1.44 -1.30 -18.55
N SER A 245 0.19 -0.84 -18.45
CA SER A 245 -0.85 -1.17 -19.41
C SER A 245 -0.47 -0.75 -20.83
N LYS A 246 0.14 0.43 -21.00
CA LYS A 246 0.64 0.90 -22.31
C LYS A 246 2.02 0.28 -22.61
N GLY A 247 2.95 0.37 -21.64
CA GLY A 247 4.24 -0.34 -21.66
C GLY A 247 5.36 0.37 -22.41
N ASP A 248 5.17 1.63 -22.79
CA ASP A 248 6.14 2.52 -23.41
C ASP A 248 6.79 3.48 -22.39
N GLU A 249 7.95 4.03 -22.77
CA GLU A 249 8.70 4.98 -21.94
C GLU A 249 7.89 6.27 -21.66
N ASP A 250 7.22 6.80 -22.68
CA ASP A 250 6.49 8.07 -22.62
C ASP A 250 5.37 8.01 -21.57
N SER A 251 4.62 6.91 -21.50
CA SER A 251 3.53 6.73 -20.56
C SER A 251 4.02 6.71 -19.10
N TRP A 252 5.18 6.12 -18.83
CA TRP A 252 5.78 6.17 -17.51
C TRP A 252 6.23 7.59 -17.18
N TYR A 253 6.92 8.25 -18.11
CA TYR A 253 7.42 9.61 -17.91
C TYR A 253 6.29 10.61 -17.69
N ILE A 254 5.24 10.58 -18.53
CA ILE A 254 4.06 11.44 -18.42
C ILE A 254 3.36 11.23 -17.08
N MET A 255 3.17 9.98 -16.64
CA MET A 255 2.55 9.71 -15.33
C MET A 255 3.39 10.29 -14.18
N MET A 256 4.71 10.07 -14.18
CA MET A 256 5.61 10.65 -13.18
C MET A 256 5.54 12.19 -13.20
N GLN A 257 5.55 12.78 -14.39
CA GLN A 257 5.44 14.23 -14.57
C GLN A 257 4.12 14.78 -14.03
N LYS A 258 2.98 14.13 -14.33
CA LYS A 258 1.66 14.50 -13.80
C LYS A 258 1.63 14.46 -12.26
N ILE A 259 2.20 13.41 -11.66
CA ILE A 259 2.27 13.24 -10.21
C ILE A 259 3.11 14.35 -9.58
N LEU A 260 4.31 14.60 -10.11
CA LEU A 260 5.22 15.63 -9.59
C LEU A 260 4.65 17.05 -9.76
N LEU A 261 3.96 17.33 -10.87
CA LEU A 261 3.23 18.60 -11.05
C LEU A 261 2.11 18.74 -10.03
N SER A 262 1.32 17.69 -9.80
CA SER A 262 0.28 17.70 -8.77
C SER A 262 0.86 17.95 -7.37
N ILE A 263 1.98 17.31 -7.02
CA ILE A 263 2.68 17.59 -5.75
C ILE A 263 3.11 19.05 -5.70
N ASN A 264 3.76 19.54 -6.76
CA ASN A 264 4.25 20.91 -6.85
C ASN A 264 3.13 21.94 -6.61
N ASP A 265 1.96 21.73 -7.21
CA ASP A 265 0.81 22.63 -7.08
C ASP A 265 0.26 22.63 -5.64
N HIS A 266 0.10 21.46 -5.02
CA HIS A 266 -0.36 21.37 -3.63
C HIS A 266 0.65 21.95 -2.64
N LEU A 267 1.95 21.83 -2.91
CA LEU A 267 3.00 22.47 -2.12
C LEU A 267 3.02 23.98 -2.28
N ASN A 268 2.74 24.51 -3.47
CA ASN A 268 2.65 25.96 -3.67
C ASN A 268 1.55 26.58 -2.80
N ASP A 269 0.40 25.92 -2.74
CA ASP A 269 -0.72 26.35 -1.90
C ASP A 269 -0.36 26.21 -0.41
N ALA A 270 0.27 25.09 -0.02
CA ALA A 270 0.56 24.78 1.38
C ALA A 270 1.74 25.58 1.97
N PHE A 271 2.71 25.95 1.13
CA PHE A 271 3.93 26.65 1.55
C PHE A 271 3.92 28.15 1.20
N GLN A 272 2.75 28.69 0.85
CA GLN A 272 2.58 30.10 0.61
C GLN A 272 3.04 30.92 1.84
N GLY A 273 4.06 31.77 1.65
CA GLY A 273 4.61 32.63 2.71
C GLY A 273 5.70 32.01 3.59
N VAL A 274 5.98 30.70 3.47
CA VAL A 274 7.10 30.01 4.17
C VAL A 274 8.23 29.57 3.24
N GLU A 275 7.95 29.44 1.94
CA GLU A 275 8.94 29.11 0.92
C GLU A 275 9.23 30.32 0.01
N GLU A 276 10.46 30.40 -0.52
CA GLU A 276 10.79 31.34 -1.58
C GLU A 276 10.07 30.98 -2.89
N GLU A 277 9.30 31.92 -3.45
CA GLU A 277 8.49 31.71 -4.67
C GLU A 277 9.31 31.17 -5.87
N SER A 278 10.60 31.51 -5.94
CA SER A 278 11.50 31.03 -7.00
C SER A 278 11.66 29.50 -7.03
N LYS A 279 11.47 28.81 -5.90
CA LYS A 279 11.63 27.35 -5.78
C LYS A 279 10.49 26.58 -6.44
N ALA A 280 9.27 27.08 -6.31
CA ALA A 280 8.10 26.54 -7.01
C ALA A 280 8.28 26.63 -8.53
N ASP A 281 8.75 27.78 -9.00
CA ASP A 281 9.02 28.04 -10.41
C ASP A 281 10.16 27.16 -10.96
N GLU A 282 11.24 27.01 -10.19
CA GLU A 282 12.38 26.17 -10.54
C GLU A 282 11.93 24.70 -10.75
N ALA A 283 11.19 24.14 -9.79
CA ALA A 283 10.67 22.78 -9.87
C ALA A 283 9.73 22.59 -11.08
N LYS A 284 8.84 23.56 -11.34
CA LYS A 284 7.95 23.55 -12.50
C LYS A 284 8.72 23.60 -13.83
N ARG A 285 9.75 24.45 -13.95
CA ARG A 285 10.59 24.56 -15.16
C ARG A 285 11.37 23.28 -15.45
N LEU A 286 11.78 22.54 -14.42
CA LEU A 286 12.43 21.23 -14.58
C LEU A 286 11.47 20.14 -15.08
N LEU A 287 10.18 20.26 -14.75
CA LEU A 287 9.14 19.35 -15.20
C LEU A 287 8.63 19.69 -16.60
N VAL A 288 8.48 20.98 -16.91
CA VAL A 288 7.96 21.45 -18.21
C VAL A 288 9.00 22.38 -18.85
N PRO A 289 9.83 21.84 -19.78
CA PRO A 289 10.78 22.66 -20.51
C PRO A 289 10.06 23.75 -21.32
N PRO A 290 10.68 24.94 -21.49
CA PRO A 290 10.09 26.03 -22.25
C PRO A 290 9.79 25.60 -23.69
N GLY A 291 8.55 25.83 -24.14
CA GLY A 291 8.08 25.49 -25.48
C GLY A 291 7.47 24.10 -25.65
N LYS A 292 7.36 23.30 -24.58
CA LYS A 292 6.58 22.05 -24.58
C LYS A 292 5.21 22.25 -23.94
N ASP A 293 4.21 21.56 -24.46
CA ASP A 293 2.86 21.57 -23.90
C ASP A 293 2.85 20.92 -22.51
N LEU A 294 2.02 21.46 -21.61
CA LEU A 294 1.76 20.87 -20.31
C LEU A 294 1.06 19.52 -20.50
N PRO A 295 1.46 18.46 -19.75
CA PRO A 295 0.70 17.22 -19.75
C PRO A 295 -0.72 17.49 -19.22
N PRO A 296 -1.72 16.69 -19.62
CA PRO A 296 -3.05 16.75 -19.04
C PRO A 296 -2.99 16.61 -17.52
N PRO A 297 -3.86 17.31 -16.75
CA PRO A 297 -3.86 17.19 -15.30
C PRO A 297 -4.14 15.75 -14.87
N LEU A 298 -3.59 15.36 -13.71
CA LEU A 298 -3.79 14.03 -13.15
C LEU A 298 -5.28 13.74 -13.00
N GLY A 299 -5.75 12.67 -13.66
CA GLY A 299 -7.17 12.30 -13.63
C GLY A 299 -8.12 13.24 -14.36
N HIS A 300 -7.63 14.04 -15.33
CA HIS A 300 -8.43 14.93 -16.18
C HIS A 300 -9.30 15.97 -15.44
N THR A 301 -9.00 16.24 -14.17
CA THR A 301 -9.89 17.05 -13.34
C THR A 301 -9.52 18.53 -13.43
N SER A 302 -9.94 19.21 -14.51
CA SER A 302 -9.93 20.68 -14.59
C SER A 302 -10.98 21.35 -13.66
N LEU A 303 -11.77 20.56 -12.91
CA LEU A 303 -12.97 21.01 -12.20
C LEU A 303 -12.81 21.18 -10.67
N LEU A 304 -11.68 20.78 -10.09
CA LEU A 304 -11.44 20.90 -8.64
C LEU A 304 -10.78 22.22 -8.21
N GLN A 305 -10.61 23.18 -9.12
CA GLN A 305 -10.33 24.57 -8.73
C GLN A 305 -11.53 25.26 -8.05
N ALA A 306 -12.74 24.68 -8.12
CA ALA A 306 -13.97 25.34 -7.68
C ALA A 306 -14.44 25.02 -6.24
N THR A 307 -13.77 24.12 -5.51
CA THR A 307 -14.19 23.79 -4.13
C THR A 307 -13.00 23.51 -3.20
N ARG A 308 -11.99 24.38 -3.21
CA ARG A 308 -10.94 24.34 -2.18
C ARG A 308 -11.47 24.98 -0.90
N SER A 309 -11.99 24.16 0.02
CA SER A 309 -12.15 24.56 1.41
C SER A 309 -10.74 24.78 1.97
N SER A 310 -10.41 26.05 2.22
CA SER A 310 -9.10 26.59 2.63
C SER A 310 -8.56 26.08 3.99
N GLU A 311 -9.14 25.04 4.59
CA GLU A 311 -8.99 24.77 6.02
C GLU A 311 -8.11 23.57 6.38
N THR A 312 -7.74 22.69 5.43
CA THR A 312 -6.92 21.50 5.74
C THR A 312 -5.65 21.41 4.89
N MET A 313 -4.52 21.12 5.56
CA MET A 313 -3.22 20.90 4.92
C MET A 313 -3.32 19.68 3.98
N PRO A 314 -2.84 19.76 2.72
CA PRO A 314 -2.92 18.64 1.78
C PRO A 314 -1.96 17.48 2.07
N THR A 315 -1.50 17.30 3.32
CA THR A 315 -0.47 16.30 3.70
C THR A 315 -0.79 14.91 3.18
N SER A 316 -2.01 14.42 3.43
CA SER A 316 -2.43 13.07 3.00
C SER A 316 -2.34 12.89 1.48
N ILE A 317 -2.68 13.93 0.72
CA ILE A 317 -2.58 13.92 -0.74
C ILE A 317 -1.11 13.89 -1.17
N VAL A 318 -0.29 14.80 -0.62
CA VAL A 318 1.13 14.91 -0.96
C VAL A 318 1.90 13.64 -0.61
N THR A 319 1.71 13.09 0.59
CA THR A 319 2.39 11.85 1.02
C THR A 319 1.99 10.65 0.15
N THR A 320 0.70 10.55 -0.21
CA THR A 320 0.21 9.49 -1.11
C THR A 320 0.82 9.60 -2.52
N LEU A 321 0.96 10.82 -3.05
CA LEU A 321 1.59 11.05 -4.36
C LEU A 321 3.12 10.85 -4.31
N LEU A 322 3.78 11.21 -3.22
CA LEU A 322 5.20 10.88 -2.99
C LEU A 322 5.39 9.35 -2.94
N PHE A 323 4.53 8.63 -2.24
CA PHE A 323 4.53 7.17 -2.21
C PHE A 323 4.31 6.57 -3.60
N CYS A 324 3.39 7.13 -4.40
CA CYS A 324 3.19 6.75 -5.79
C CYS A 324 4.50 6.88 -6.59
N SER A 325 5.19 8.02 -6.44
CA SER A 325 6.49 8.29 -7.07
C SER A 325 7.56 7.27 -6.64
N CYS A 326 7.63 6.94 -5.34
CA CYS A 326 8.52 5.89 -4.83
C CYS A 326 8.25 4.54 -5.50
N LYS A 327 6.98 4.16 -5.65
CA LYS A 327 6.59 2.91 -6.29
C LYS A 327 6.90 2.88 -7.77
N MET A 328 6.72 3.99 -8.49
CA MET A 328 7.12 4.07 -9.90
C MET A 328 8.62 3.83 -10.10
N LEU A 329 9.47 4.31 -9.17
CA LEU A 329 10.93 4.15 -9.23
C LEU A 329 11.43 2.75 -8.83
N THR A 330 10.69 2.06 -7.95
CA THR A 330 11.14 0.80 -7.34
C THR A 330 10.46 -0.44 -7.91
N SER A 331 9.36 -0.28 -8.64
CA SER A 331 8.66 -1.39 -9.30
C SER A 331 9.32 -1.73 -10.63
N SER A 332 9.27 -3.01 -11.02
CA SER A 332 9.69 -3.43 -12.37
C SER A 332 8.86 -2.72 -13.44
N TYR A 333 9.46 -2.34 -14.57
CA TYR A 333 8.77 -1.77 -15.73
C TYR A 333 9.25 -2.49 -17.00
N PRO A 334 8.40 -2.70 -18.03
CA PRO A 334 8.76 -3.53 -19.19
C PRO A 334 9.88 -2.95 -20.05
N VAL A 335 10.11 -1.64 -19.99
CA VAL A 335 11.15 -0.94 -20.75
C VAL A 335 12.04 -0.11 -19.82
N GLN A 336 13.23 0.23 -20.27
CA GLN A 336 14.08 1.20 -19.58
C GLN A 336 13.46 2.60 -19.72
N VAL A 337 13.47 3.37 -18.63
CA VAL A 337 12.88 4.71 -18.57
C VAL A 337 13.89 5.73 -18.08
N ASN A 338 13.92 6.91 -18.70
CA ASN A 338 14.74 8.02 -18.24
C ASN A 338 13.98 8.84 -17.17
N ALA A 339 14.27 8.56 -15.91
CA ALA A 339 13.60 9.24 -14.81
C ALA A 339 14.04 10.72 -14.70
N PRO A 340 13.11 11.67 -14.39
CA PRO A 340 13.42 13.08 -14.25
C PRO A 340 14.09 13.38 -12.89
N VAL A 341 15.31 12.87 -12.67
CA VAL A 341 16.02 12.93 -11.37
C VAL A 341 16.11 14.35 -10.81
N ARG A 342 16.45 15.33 -11.64
CA ARG A 342 16.55 16.73 -11.21
C ARG A 342 15.23 17.29 -10.69
N ALA A 343 14.12 16.99 -11.36
CA ALA A 343 12.80 17.45 -10.93
C ALA A 343 12.38 16.78 -9.62
N MET A 344 12.62 15.48 -9.47
CA MET A 344 12.35 14.76 -8.22
C MET A 344 13.19 15.33 -7.07
N LEU A 345 14.48 15.58 -7.28
CA LEU A 345 15.37 16.17 -6.29
C LEU A 345 15.01 17.62 -5.94
N ALA A 346 14.45 18.39 -6.89
CA ALA A 346 13.92 19.71 -6.60
C ALA A 346 12.71 19.62 -5.66
N VAL A 347 11.76 18.72 -5.91
CA VAL A 347 10.61 18.47 -5.00
C VAL A 347 11.08 18.01 -3.61
N VAL A 348 12.06 17.11 -3.54
CA VAL A 348 12.65 16.67 -2.27
C VAL A 348 13.30 17.85 -1.53
N GLU A 349 14.07 18.71 -2.23
CA GLU A 349 14.66 19.91 -1.63
C GLU A 349 13.58 20.85 -1.09
N ARG A 350 12.55 21.18 -1.88
CA ARG A 350 11.43 22.04 -1.45
C ARG A 350 10.83 21.56 -0.13
N LEU A 351 10.51 20.27 -0.05
CA LEU A 351 9.95 19.66 1.15
C LEU A 351 10.90 19.72 2.34
N LEU A 352 12.18 19.35 2.18
CA LEU A 352 13.12 19.25 3.29
C LEU A 352 13.64 20.61 3.79
N MET A 353 13.57 21.66 2.97
CA MET A 353 14.11 22.98 3.33
C MET A 353 13.13 23.87 4.11
N VAL A 354 11.83 23.55 4.11
CA VAL A 354 10.82 24.23 4.90
C VAL A 354 10.81 23.68 6.32
N ASP A 355 10.99 24.55 7.31
CA ASP A 355 10.98 24.19 8.74
C ASP A 355 9.86 24.89 9.53
N GLY A 356 8.94 25.54 8.82
CA GLY A 356 7.82 26.28 9.39
C GLY A 356 8.21 27.62 10.01
N SER A 357 9.49 28.02 9.97
CA SER A 357 9.91 29.36 10.39
C SER A 357 9.47 30.41 9.37
N LEU A 358 9.05 31.58 9.85
CA LEU A 358 8.62 32.68 8.99
C LEU A 358 9.82 33.59 8.68
N PRO A 359 10.15 33.84 7.40
CA PRO A 359 11.12 34.86 7.05
C PRO A 359 10.65 36.24 7.56
N HIS A 360 11.54 37.04 8.13
CA HIS A 360 11.22 38.38 8.66
C HIS A 360 10.57 39.31 7.62
N THR A 361 10.68 39.01 6.34
CA THR A 361 10.13 39.76 5.20
C THR A 361 8.71 39.36 4.78
N MET A 362 8.13 38.28 5.33
CA MET A 362 6.87 37.66 4.86
C MET A 362 5.73 37.64 5.91
N LEU A 363 5.86 38.44 6.97
CA LEU A 363 4.92 38.47 8.11
C LEU A 363 3.42 38.72 7.82
N PRO A 364 2.95 39.38 6.75
CA PRO A 364 1.52 39.63 6.60
C PRO A 364 0.72 38.50 5.94
N PHE A 365 1.34 37.39 5.52
CA PHE A 365 0.67 36.36 4.70
C PHE A 365 0.19 35.11 5.44
N MET A 366 0.66 34.87 6.68
CA MET A 366 0.34 33.63 7.40
C MET A 366 -0.11 33.89 8.84
N THR A 367 -1.17 33.19 9.26
CA THR A 367 -1.66 33.23 10.65
C THR A 367 -0.88 32.24 11.54
N ALA A 368 -0.84 32.49 12.85
CA ALA A 368 -0.18 31.59 13.80
C ALA A 368 -0.77 30.16 13.76
N MET A 369 -2.11 30.04 13.61
CA MET A 369 -2.79 28.75 13.49
C MET A 369 -2.36 27.98 12.23
N GLN A 370 -2.19 28.68 11.09
CA GLN A 370 -1.67 28.06 9.87
C GLN A 370 -0.21 27.61 10.03
N GLN A 371 0.61 28.39 10.74
CA GLN A 371 1.98 28.02 11.05
C GLN A 371 2.04 26.76 11.92
N GLU A 372 1.22 26.68 12.97
CA GLU A 372 1.13 25.51 13.84
C GLU A 372 0.72 24.26 13.07
N LEU A 373 -0.29 24.38 12.19
CA LEU A 373 -0.75 23.29 11.33
C LEU A 373 0.34 22.83 10.35
N ILE A 374 1.11 23.75 9.76
CA ILE A 374 2.24 23.38 8.89
C ILE A 374 3.30 22.64 9.72
N CYS A 375 3.70 23.21 10.85
CA CYS A 375 4.72 22.62 11.73
C CYS A 375 4.35 21.22 12.23
N SER A 376 3.08 20.94 12.50
CA SER A 376 2.63 19.59 12.90
C SER A 376 2.73 18.56 11.78
N GLU A 377 2.57 18.99 10.53
CA GLU A 377 2.53 18.09 9.36
C GLU A 377 3.91 17.91 8.70
N LEU A 378 4.82 18.88 8.86
CA LEU A 378 6.17 18.85 8.28
C LEU A 378 6.96 17.56 8.58
N PRO A 379 6.98 17.02 9.82
CA PRO A 379 7.69 15.77 10.10
C PRO A 379 7.25 14.61 9.20
N VAL A 380 5.94 14.48 8.95
CA VAL A 380 5.38 13.44 8.08
C VAL A 380 5.79 13.69 6.63
N LEU A 381 5.71 14.94 6.17
CA LEU A 381 6.15 15.33 4.83
C LEU A 381 7.64 15.05 4.60
N HIS A 382 8.48 15.39 5.58
CA HIS A 382 9.91 15.12 5.53
C HIS A 382 10.20 13.61 5.50
N ALA A 383 9.47 12.81 6.28
CA ALA A 383 9.61 11.35 6.26
C ALA A 383 9.36 10.77 4.87
N TYR A 384 8.25 11.16 4.21
CA TYR A 384 7.93 10.71 2.85
C TYR A 384 8.88 11.27 1.79
N SER A 385 9.38 12.50 1.98
CA SER A 385 10.41 13.08 1.11
C SER A 385 11.73 12.30 1.18
N LEU A 386 12.14 11.88 2.38
CA LEU A 386 13.30 11.00 2.57
C LEU A 386 13.07 9.61 1.98
N ASP A 387 11.84 9.07 2.05
CA ASP A 387 11.49 7.82 1.37
C ASP A 387 11.58 7.94 -0.15
N LEU A 388 11.19 9.10 -0.72
CA LEU A 388 11.42 9.38 -2.13
C LEU A 388 12.91 9.44 -2.47
N LEU A 389 13.73 10.07 -1.63
CA LEU A 389 15.18 10.10 -1.83
C LEU A 389 15.79 8.68 -1.77
N ILE A 390 15.35 7.83 -0.84
CA ILE A 390 15.72 6.41 -0.79
C ILE A 390 15.31 5.70 -2.07
N ALA A 391 14.08 5.93 -2.57
CA ALA A 391 13.58 5.33 -3.80
C ALA A 391 14.38 5.77 -5.02
N ILE A 392 14.77 7.05 -5.11
CA ILE A 392 15.65 7.57 -6.16
C ILE A 392 16.99 6.83 -6.14
N ILE A 393 17.64 6.72 -4.97
CA ILE A 393 18.93 6.04 -4.86
C ILE A 393 18.82 4.56 -5.27
N LYS A 394 17.78 3.85 -4.81
CA LYS A 394 17.54 2.43 -5.13
C LYS A 394 17.19 2.18 -6.59
N GLY A 395 16.37 3.06 -7.18
CA GLY A 395 15.86 2.92 -8.54
C GLY A 395 16.88 3.31 -9.60
N ILE A 396 17.57 4.44 -9.40
CA ILE A 396 18.49 5.03 -10.39
C ILE A 396 19.90 4.41 -10.33
N ARG A 397 20.36 4.00 -9.14
CA ARG A 397 21.65 3.32 -8.93
C ARG A 397 22.84 4.09 -9.53
N SER A 398 23.60 3.50 -10.43
CA SER A 398 24.82 4.09 -11.00
C SER A 398 24.57 5.37 -11.81
N GLN A 399 23.37 5.55 -12.35
CA GLN A 399 22.99 6.77 -13.08
C GLN A 399 22.82 7.99 -12.14
N LEU A 400 22.92 7.78 -10.82
CA LEU A 400 22.84 8.85 -9.82
C LEU A 400 24.14 9.68 -9.74
N LEU A 401 25.26 9.15 -10.25
CA LEU A 401 26.59 9.77 -10.10
C LEU A 401 26.64 11.27 -10.51
N PRO A 402 26.01 11.72 -11.61
CA PRO A 402 25.98 13.14 -11.98
C PRO A 402 25.23 14.04 -10.98
N HIS A 403 24.47 13.44 -10.06
CA HIS A 403 23.64 14.12 -9.06
C HIS A 403 24.17 13.95 -7.63
N ALA A 404 25.25 13.20 -7.44
CA ALA A 404 25.78 12.84 -6.12
C ALA A 404 26.09 14.06 -5.25
N ALA A 405 26.80 15.05 -5.81
CA ALA A 405 27.17 16.28 -5.08
C ALA A 405 25.93 17.06 -4.61
N TYR A 406 24.87 17.12 -5.42
CA TYR A 406 23.63 17.78 -5.05
C TYR A 406 22.94 17.05 -3.88
N ILE A 407 22.87 15.72 -3.96
CA ILE A 407 22.25 14.88 -2.92
C ILE A 407 23.02 15.01 -1.60
N VAL A 408 24.35 14.95 -1.64
CA VAL A 408 25.18 15.13 -0.44
C VAL A 408 24.97 16.50 0.18
N ARG A 409 24.97 17.57 -0.62
CA ARG A 409 24.72 18.92 -0.12
C ARG A 409 23.33 19.04 0.54
N LEU A 410 22.31 18.45 -0.08
CA LEU A 410 20.96 18.41 0.46
C LEU A 410 20.91 17.66 1.80
N LEU A 411 21.54 16.48 1.87
CA LEU A 411 21.62 15.66 3.07
C LEU A 411 22.36 16.38 4.19
N THR A 412 23.57 16.88 3.94
CA THR A 412 24.36 17.65 4.91
C THR A 412 23.56 18.82 5.47
N ARG A 413 22.90 19.61 4.62
CA ARG A 413 22.10 20.76 5.06
C ARG A 413 20.93 20.34 5.94
N TYR A 414 20.26 19.25 5.59
CA TYR A 414 19.12 18.76 6.36
C TYR A 414 19.55 18.06 7.68
N PHE A 415 20.64 17.28 7.67
CA PHE A 415 21.16 16.58 8.84
C PHE A 415 21.45 17.54 10.00
N ARG A 416 22.08 18.69 9.69
CA ARG A 416 22.40 19.74 10.68
C ARG A 416 21.18 20.34 11.39
N ARG A 417 20.01 20.32 10.76
CA ARG A 417 18.77 20.91 11.30
C ARG A 417 17.82 19.85 11.86
N CYS A 418 18.02 18.59 11.51
CA CYS A 418 17.11 17.51 11.84
C CYS A 418 17.32 17.02 13.28
N ALA A 419 16.40 17.40 14.17
CA ALA A 419 16.39 16.93 15.56
C ALA A 419 15.59 15.64 15.76
N LEU A 420 14.61 15.34 14.89
CA LEU A 420 13.67 14.24 15.11
C LEU A 420 14.32 12.85 14.90
N PRO A 421 14.27 11.96 15.91
CA PRO A 421 14.87 10.63 15.86
C PRO A 421 14.51 9.79 14.62
N GLU A 422 13.23 9.74 14.27
CA GLU A 422 12.70 8.91 13.18
C GLU A 422 13.24 9.35 11.81
N LEU A 423 13.44 10.66 11.64
CA LEU A 423 14.00 11.25 10.44
C LEU A 423 15.53 11.04 10.38
N ARG A 424 16.21 11.12 11.53
CA ARG A 424 17.65 10.84 11.64
C ARG A 424 17.98 9.40 11.26
N ILE A 425 17.16 8.42 11.65
CA ILE A 425 17.31 7.01 11.21
C ILE A 425 17.30 6.91 9.68
N LYS A 426 16.38 7.60 9.01
CA LYS A 426 16.32 7.62 7.54
C LYS A 426 17.55 8.29 6.93
N LEU A 427 18.07 9.37 7.54
CA LEU A 427 19.29 10.04 7.08
C LEU A 427 20.54 9.17 7.20
N TYR A 428 20.69 8.45 8.31
CA TYR A 428 21.75 7.45 8.47
C TYR A 428 21.63 6.35 7.42
N SER A 429 20.41 5.81 7.21
CA SER A 429 20.15 4.81 6.17
C SER A 429 20.53 5.29 4.76
N ILE A 430 20.17 6.53 4.41
CA ILE A 430 20.54 7.14 3.12
C ILE A 430 22.06 7.31 3.02
N SER A 431 22.70 7.84 4.07
CA SER A 431 24.16 8.04 4.11
C SER A 431 24.89 6.72 3.91
N ARG A 432 24.46 5.68 4.63
CA ARG A 432 24.96 4.31 4.49
C ARG A 432 24.79 3.78 3.07
N MET A 433 23.63 3.97 2.44
CA MET A 433 23.40 3.55 1.06
C MET A 433 24.36 4.24 0.08
N LEU A 434 24.61 5.54 0.25
CA LEU A 434 25.54 6.30 -0.59
C LEU A 434 26.99 5.84 -0.38
N LEU A 435 27.42 5.62 0.87
CA LEU A 435 28.75 5.10 1.18
C LEU A 435 28.99 3.72 0.54
N ILE A 436 28.06 2.79 0.72
CA ILE A 436 28.16 1.43 0.16
C ILE A 436 28.16 1.45 -1.37
N SER A 437 27.35 2.30 -2.00
CA SER A 437 27.17 2.28 -3.45
C SER A 437 28.22 3.07 -4.23
N MET A 438 28.89 4.04 -3.61
CA MET A 438 29.78 4.99 -4.30
C MET A 438 31.18 5.10 -3.68
N GLY A 439 31.43 4.47 -2.53
CA GLY A 439 32.76 4.28 -1.98
C GLY A 439 33.37 5.52 -1.32
N VAL A 440 34.71 5.50 -1.18
CA VAL A 440 35.52 6.51 -0.46
C VAL A 440 35.29 7.95 -0.94
N GLY A 441 34.94 8.13 -2.22
CA GLY A 441 34.63 9.44 -2.77
C GLY A 441 33.45 10.12 -2.07
N MET A 442 32.44 9.36 -1.62
CA MET A 442 31.33 9.89 -0.83
C MET A 442 31.69 10.07 0.65
N ALA A 443 32.55 9.20 1.18
CA ALA A 443 32.99 9.25 2.57
C ALA A 443 33.62 10.61 2.90
N ILE A 444 34.45 11.16 2.02
CA ILE A 444 35.11 12.47 2.20
C ILE A 444 34.09 13.59 2.48
N TYR A 445 32.93 13.56 1.82
CA TYR A 445 31.93 14.63 1.93
C TYR A 445 30.88 14.38 3.02
N LEU A 446 30.56 13.12 3.32
CA LEU A 446 29.57 12.77 4.33
C LEU A 446 30.17 12.61 5.74
N ALA A 447 31.45 12.23 5.85
CA ALA A 447 32.10 11.95 7.13
C ALA A 447 31.94 13.06 8.18
N PRO A 448 32.19 14.36 7.87
CA PRO A 448 32.10 15.39 8.89
C PRO A 448 30.73 15.45 9.56
N GLU A 449 29.66 15.37 8.77
CA GLU A 449 28.29 15.44 9.27
C GLU A 449 27.86 14.16 9.95
N VAL A 450 28.18 13.00 9.38
CA VAL A 450 27.81 11.70 9.96
C VAL A 450 28.48 11.53 11.32
N ILE A 451 29.76 11.90 11.44
CA ILE A 451 30.51 11.77 12.70
C ILE A 451 29.93 12.70 13.77
N ASP A 452 29.74 13.99 13.45
CA ASP A 452 29.21 14.96 14.40
C ASP A 452 27.80 14.57 14.90
N ASN A 453 26.92 14.20 13.96
CA ASN A 453 25.57 13.77 14.29
C ASN A 453 25.55 12.45 15.08
N ALA A 454 26.42 11.49 14.74
CA ALA A 454 26.47 10.21 15.44
C ALA A 454 26.96 10.39 16.88
N PHE A 455 27.97 11.23 17.12
CA PHE A 455 28.39 11.55 18.49
C PHE A 455 27.27 12.21 19.28
N ASN A 456 26.54 13.16 18.69
CA ASN A 456 25.41 13.79 19.34
C ASN A 456 24.32 12.78 19.72
N ASP A 457 23.97 11.85 18.82
CA ASP A 457 22.95 10.83 19.09
C ASP A 457 23.39 9.78 20.10
N LEU A 458 24.66 9.40 20.11
CA LEU A 458 25.21 8.41 21.04
C LEU A 458 25.34 8.97 22.45
N ASN A 459 25.70 10.26 22.57
CA ASN A 459 25.96 10.95 23.84
C ASN A 459 24.68 11.36 24.60
N THR A 460 23.48 11.02 24.12
CA THR A 460 22.18 11.28 24.80
C THR A 460 21.94 10.46 26.08
N VAL A 461 22.99 10.15 26.84
CA VAL A 461 22.91 9.42 28.11
C VAL A 461 22.78 10.42 29.26
N GLY A 462 21.54 10.63 29.72
CA GLY A 462 21.21 10.97 31.12
C GLY A 462 21.42 12.42 31.58
N ASP A 463 20.68 13.38 31.03
CA ASP A 463 20.64 14.77 31.53
C ASP A 463 19.27 15.15 32.12
N GLU A 464 18.64 14.22 32.86
CA GLU A 464 17.59 14.59 33.83
C GLU A 464 18.18 14.99 35.21
N ASP A 465 19.51 15.00 35.37
CA ASP A 465 20.18 15.37 36.63
C ASP A 465 21.34 16.38 36.45
N ALA A 466 21.21 17.37 35.55
CA ALA A 466 22.20 18.47 35.47
C ALA A 466 21.62 19.86 35.17
N GLU A 467 20.54 20.25 35.84
CA GLU A 467 20.39 21.67 36.19
C GLU A 467 21.38 22.02 37.31
N THR A 468 22.64 22.31 36.94
CA THR A 468 23.40 23.51 37.35
C THR A 468 24.87 23.37 37.01
N SER A 469 25.26 23.80 35.81
CA SER A 469 26.57 24.45 35.64
C SER A 469 26.53 25.51 34.54
N LEU A 470 25.72 26.55 34.78
CA LEU A 470 25.80 27.79 34.04
C LEU A 470 27.04 28.58 34.48
N ALA A 471 27.85 28.94 33.49
CA ALA A 471 28.74 30.09 33.41
C ALA A 471 30.01 30.13 34.31
N LYS A 472 31.16 29.82 33.70
CA LYS A 472 32.42 30.48 34.02
C LYS A 472 32.47 31.86 33.34
N ILE A 473 32.15 32.92 34.08
CA ILE A 473 32.66 34.28 33.82
C ILE A 473 33.07 34.88 35.17
N GLY A 474 34.29 35.41 35.24
CA GLY A 474 34.93 35.95 36.43
C GLY A 474 34.33 37.25 37.00
N PRO A 475 34.90 37.79 38.10
CA PRO A 475 34.15 38.46 39.16
C PRO A 475 34.10 39.99 39.04
N SER A 476 33.00 40.59 39.51
CA SER A 476 33.02 41.95 40.06
C SER A 476 31.83 42.20 41.00
N THR A 477 32.15 42.24 42.30
CA THR A 477 31.72 43.22 43.32
C THR A 477 30.29 43.80 43.33
N GLY A 478 29.56 43.54 44.43
CA GLY A 478 28.80 44.60 45.13
C GLY A 478 27.30 44.38 45.39
N ALA A 479 26.99 44.09 46.67
CA ALA A 479 25.78 44.46 47.43
C ALA A 479 24.45 43.69 47.25
N LEU A 480 24.06 43.02 48.36
CA LEU A 480 22.69 42.58 48.75
C LEU A 480 21.87 43.80 49.25
N PRO A 481 20.51 43.73 49.36
CA PRO A 481 19.87 42.98 50.45
C PRO A 481 18.55 42.23 50.14
N GLN A 482 18.32 41.19 50.97
CA GLN A 482 17.09 40.39 51.24
C GLN A 482 15.92 41.24 51.81
N PRO A 483 14.69 40.73 52.16
CA PRO A 483 14.27 39.36 52.62
C PRO A 483 12.89 38.90 52.01
N SER A 484 12.18 37.81 52.34
CA SER A 484 12.02 37.03 53.59
C SER A 484 11.36 35.65 53.34
N ILE A 485 11.85 34.65 54.05
CA ILE A 485 11.28 33.29 54.20
C ILE A 485 10.37 33.25 55.44
N ARG A 486 9.22 32.57 55.38
CA ARG A 486 8.58 31.96 56.55
C ARG A 486 8.19 30.50 56.27
N LYS A 487 8.88 29.58 56.96
CA LYS A 487 8.52 28.17 57.14
C LYS A 487 7.61 28.02 58.37
N ARG A 488 6.65 27.09 58.32
CA ARG A 488 6.17 26.33 59.51
C ARG A 488 5.96 24.87 59.12
N LYS A 489 6.14 23.98 60.11
CA LYS A 489 6.46 22.54 60.01
C LYS A 489 5.55 21.75 60.98
N ARG A 490 5.13 20.53 60.60
CA ARG A 490 4.68 19.35 61.41
C ARG A 490 3.30 19.45 62.15
N ASP A 491 2.51 18.39 62.41
CA ASP A 491 2.68 16.91 62.47
C ASP A 491 1.31 16.14 62.37
N THR A 492 1.29 15.01 61.64
CA THR A 492 0.85 13.61 61.92
C THR A 492 -0.48 13.21 62.67
N LYS A 493 -1.33 12.42 61.95
CA LYS A 493 -1.96 11.07 62.27
C LYS A 493 -3.51 10.86 62.40
N ILE A 494 -3.97 9.80 61.68
CA ILE A 494 -5.06 8.80 61.88
C ILE A 494 -6.43 9.02 61.19
N GLY A 495 -6.85 8.03 60.35
CA GLY A 495 -8.25 7.79 59.93
C GLY A 495 -8.43 6.83 58.73
N SER A 496 -8.76 5.58 59.03
CA SER A 496 -9.24 4.40 58.24
C SER A 496 -9.69 4.46 56.76
N LEU A 497 -9.25 3.42 56.02
CA LEU A 497 -9.94 2.51 55.05
C LEU A 497 -11.49 2.63 55.07
N GLU A 498 -12.27 2.64 53.97
CA GLU A 498 -12.34 1.69 52.84
C GLU A 498 -13.31 2.17 51.74
N ASP A 499 -13.16 1.62 50.52
CA ASP A 499 -14.11 1.42 49.40
C ASP A 499 -14.20 2.36 48.15
N LYS A 500 -13.63 1.81 47.03
CA LYS A 500 -14.06 1.79 45.58
C LYS A 500 -14.05 3.12 44.80
N GLN A 501 -13.61 3.24 43.53
CA GLN A 501 -13.63 2.32 42.38
C GLN A 501 -12.78 2.92 41.21
N ASP A 502 -12.05 2.06 40.48
CA ASP A 502 -11.65 2.05 39.06
C ASP A 502 -11.04 3.25 38.28
N THR A 503 -10.15 2.84 37.36
CA THR A 503 -9.59 3.48 36.13
C THR A 503 -8.48 4.52 36.24
N THR A 504 -7.24 4.15 35.87
CA THR A 504 -6.62 4.50 34.56
C THR A 504 -5.24 3.86 34.39
N ASP A 505 -5.16 2.78 33.60
CA ASP A 505 -3.95 2.36 32.90
C ASP A 505 -3.75 3.27 31.68
N SER A 506 -2.84 4.25 31.76
CA SER A 506 -2.45 5.05 30.58
C SER A 506 -1.10 5.75 30.74
N GLU A 507 -0.06 5.06 31.23
CA GLU A 507 1.31 5.62 31.20
C GLU A 507 2.40 4.62 30.72
N VAL A 508 2.08 3.33 30.56
CA VAL A 508 3.10 2.30 30.26
C VAL A 508 3.49 2.23 28.77
N GLY A 509 2.72 2.85 27.86
CA GLY A 509 2.95 2.78 26.41
C GLY A 509 3.93 3.82 25.83
N ALA A 510 3.94 5.04 26.36
CA ALA A 510 4.70 6.15 25.78
C ALA A 510 6.20 6.11 26.13
N SER A 511 6.53 5.77 27.38
CA SER A 511 7.92 5.66 27.86
C SER A 511 8.72 4.58 27.11
N ASN A 512 8.10 3.42 26.88
CA ASN A 512 8.73 2.32 26.12
C ASN A 512 9.00 2.69 24.66
N THR A 513 8.12 3.48 24.02
CA THR A 513 8.28 3.90 22.61
C THR A 513 9.40 4.91 22.45
N TYR A 514 9.51 5.88 23.37
CA TYR A 514 10.58 6.87 23.37
C TYR A 514 11.95 6.22 23.61
N GLN A 515 12.04 5.30 24.57
CA GLN A 515 13.27 4.57 24.86
C GLN A 515 13.67 3.65 23.70
N THR A 516 12.72 2.97 23.07
CA THR A 516 12.97 2.14 21.88
C THR A 516 13.47 2.99 20.71
N THR A 517 12.88 4.16 20.49
CA THR A 517 13.27 5.07 19.40
C THR A 517 14.67 5.65 19.64
N ALA A 518 14.99 6.02 20.88
CA ALA A 518 16.34 6.45 21.24
C ALA A 518 17.40 5.35 20.98
N ILE A 519 17.07 4.09 21.25
CA ILE A 519 17.96 2.95 20.95
C ILE A 519 18.11 2.75 19.44
N THR A 520 17.03 2.82 18.66
CA THR A 520 17.10 2.60 17.19
C THR A 520 17.90 3.69 16.48
N VAL A 521 17.87 4.95 16.92
CA VAL A 521 18.76 5.99 16.39
C VAL A 521 20.22 5.67 16.68
N LYS A 522 20.55 5.25 17.91
CA LYS A 522 21.93 4.88 18.28
C LYS A 522 22.45 3.72 17.43
N ILE A 523 21.61 2.71 17.20
CA ILE A 523 21.95 1.58 16.30
C ILE A 523 22.20 2.10 14.88
N ALA A 524 21.30 2.92 14.32
CA ALA A 524 21.47 3.47 12.99
C ALA A 524 22.74 4.32 12.83
N ALA A 525 23.08 5.10 13.85
CA ALA A 525 24.31 5.89 13.91
C ALA A 525 25.56 4.99 13.91
N LEU A 526 25.60 3.97 14.76
CA LEU A 526 26.71 3.01 14.84
C LEU A 526 26.89 2.23 13.54
N ASP A 527 25.81 1.68 12.98
CA ASP A 527 25.83 0.96 11.70
C ASP A 527 26.38 1.83 10.56
N THR A 528 26.11 3.13 10.60
CA THR A 528 26.60 4.07 9.58
C THR A 528 28.08 4.41 9.81
N LEU A 529 28.52 4.57 11.06
CA LEU A 529 29.93 4.77 11.41
C LEU A 529 30.79 3.55 11.03
N GLU A 530 30.29 2.34 11.27
CA GLU A 530 30.97 1.11 10.87
C GLU A 530 31.18 1.07 9.35
N VAL A 531 30.13 1.38 8.57
CA VAL A 531 30.24 1.47 7.12
C VAL A 531 31.21 2.58 6.69
N LEU A 532 31.20 3.72 7.37
CA LEU A 532 32.12 4.82 7.06
C LEU A 532 33.59 4.43 7.29
N LEU A 533 33.88 3.59 8.29
CA LEU A 533 35.24 3.12 8.59
C LEU A 533 35.73 1.99 7.68
N THR A 534 34.81 1.29 7.01
CA THR A 534 35.12 0.10 6.19
C THR A 534 35.16 0.38 4.69
N VAL A 535 34.56 1.48 4.24
CA VAL A 535 34.57 1.99 2.86
C VAL A 535 35.84 2.79 2.58
#